data_AF-A0A4Y2C5N8-F1
#
_entry.id   AF-A0A4Y2C5N8-F1
#
_cell.length_a   1.000
_cell.length_b   1.000
_cell.length_c   1.000
_cell.angle_alpha   90.00
_cell.angle_beta   90.00
_cell.angle_gamma   90.00
#
_symmetry.space_group_name_H-M   'P 1'
#
loop_
_entity.id
_entity.type
_entity.pdbx_description
1 polymer ?
#
loop_
_entity_poly.entity_id
_entity_poly.type
_entity_poly.pdbx_seq_one_letter_code
_entity_poly.pdbx_strand_id
1 'polypeptide(L)'
;MAVVEIETATTGVNDEIARYIRVQMGLYINSNEAVWRILRFPIHDPYPTVVNLNVHLENSQHVYFSSDNAHERATQPPYTTLTAYFNIRQEDRFPNTLLYAEIPK
;
A
#
# COMPACT_ATOMS: atom_id res chain seq x y z
N MET A 1 8.36 4.32 -11.66
CA MET A 1 8.54 5.65 -11.05
C MET A 1 8.49 6.66 -12.19
N ALA A 2 7.46 7.49 -12.23
CA ALA A 2 7.40 8.66 -13.08
C ALA A 2 6.76 9.75 -12.23
N VAL A 3 7.58 10.69 -11.83
CA VAL A 3 7.12 11.97 -11.29
C VAL A 3 6.56 12.71 -12.50
N VAL A 4 5.25 12.93 -12.51
CA VAL A 4 4.64 13.93 -13.37
C VAL A 4 4.24 15.06 -12.44
N GLU A 5 5.09 16.09 -12.40
CA GLU A 5 4.64 17.41 -11.95
C GLU A 5 3.58 17.87 -12.95
N ILE A 6 2.33 17.93 -12.51
CA ILE A 6 1.30 18.69 -13.22
C ILE A 6 1.35 20.08 -12.60
N GLU A 7 1.85 21.01 -13.42
CA GLU A 7 1.90 22.43 -13.16
C GLU A 7 0.58 22.95 -12.59
N THR A 8 0.75 23.90 -11.69
CA THR A 8 -0.23 24.67 -10.95
C THR A 8 -1.54 24.94 -11.70
N ALA A 9 -2.62 24.48 -11.07
CA ALA A 9 -3.89 25.17 -10.91
C ALA A 9 -4.11 26.36 -11.86
N THR A 10 -4.68 26.10 -13.03
CA THR A 10 -5.56 27.08 -13.68
C THR A 10 -6.89 27.05 -12.94
N THR A 11 -6.98 27.98 -11.98
CA THR A 11 -8.16 28.77 -11.63
C THR A 11 -9.44 28.47 -12.44
N GLY A 12 -10.48 28.00 -11.75
CA GLY A 12 -11.77 28.70 -11.84
C GLY A 12 -12.88 28.14 -12.73
N VAL A 13 -12.87 26.86 -13.14
CA VAL A 13 -14.09 26.23 -13.67
C VAL A 13 -14.22 24.82 -13.10
N ASN A 14 -15.29 24.58 -12.33
CA ASN A 14 -15.72 23.24 -11.92
C ASN A 14 -16.23 22.48 -13.16
N ASP A 15 -15.32 22.11 -14.05
CA ASP A 15 -15.65 21.27 -15.20
C ASP A 15 -15.81 19.82 -14.71
N GLU A 16 -17.03 19.50 -14.28
CA GLU A 16 -17.42 18.16 -13.85
C GLU A 16 -17.22 17.13 -14.95
N ILE A 17 -17.35 17.52 -16.22
CA ILE A 17 -17.18 16.66 -17.39
C ILE A 17 -15.69 16.35 -17.57
N ALA A 18 -14.81 17.35 -17.53
CA ALA A 18 -13.37 17.11 -17.58
C ALA A 18 -12.87 16.30 -16.38
N ARG A 19 -13.45 16.51 -15.18
CA ARG A 19 -13.14 15.71 -14.00
C ARG A 19 -13.58 14.26 -14.18
N TYR A 20 -14.80 14.03 -14.67
CA TYR A 20 -15.32 12.68 -14.94
C TYR A 20 -14.49 11.97 -16.00
N ILE A 21 -14.15 12.64 -17.11
CA ILE A 21 -13.33 12.08 -18.18
C ILE A 21 -11.92 11.77 -17.67
N ARG A 22 -11.26 12.66 -16.91
CA ARG A 22 -9.93 12.37 -16.34
C ARG A 22 -9.96 11.19 -15.37
N VAL A 23 -10.98 11.12 -14.52
CA VAL A 23 -11.15 10.01 -13.57
C VAL A 23 -11.42 8.70 -14.33
N GLN A 24 -12.30 8.71 -15.34
CA GLN A 24 -12.59 7.53 -16.16
C GLN A 24 -11.39 7.08 -16.99
N MET A 25 -10.66 8.01 -17.62
CA MET A 25 -9.45 7.69 -18.39
C MET A 25 -8.32 7.19 -17.49
N GLY A 26 -8.24 7.65 -16.23
CA GLY A 26 -7.31 7.14 -15.23
C GLY A 26 -7.72 5.81 -14.57
N LEU A 27 -8.99 5.41 -14.70
CA LEU A 27 -9.57 4.19 -14.12
C LEU A 27 -9.95 3.14 -15.17
N TYR A 28 -9.83 3.43 -16.47
CA TYR A 28 -10.15 2.48 -17.51
C TYR A 28 -9.08 1.37 -17.55
N ILE A 29 -9.42 0.24 -16.95
CA ILE A 29 -8.62 -0.97 -16.93
C ILE A 29 -9.31 -1.99 -17.85
N ASN A 30 -8.56 -2.68 -18.70
CA ASN A 30 -9.11 -3.73 -19.58
C ASN A 30 -9.77 -4.83 -18.72
N SER A 31 -10.85 -5.45 -19.22
CA SER A 31 -11.59 -6.53 -18.54
C SER A 31 -10.66 -7.62 -17.99
N ASN A 32 -9.64 -8.02 -18.75
CA ASN A 32 -8.67 -9.04 -18.32
C ASN A 32 -7.84 -8.59 -17.10
N GLU A 33 -7.39 -7.33 -17.07
CA GLU A 33 -6.63 -6.80 -15.94
C GLU A 33 -7.53 -6.54 -14.72
N ALA A 34 -8.78 -6.11 -14.94
CA ALA A 34 -9.76 -5.93 -13.87
C ALA A 34 -10.07 -7.28 -13.18
N VAL A 35 -10.36 -8.32 -13.96
CA VAL A 35 -10.60 -9.68 -13.46
C VAL A 35 -9.37 -10.20 -12.69
N TRP A 36 -8.16 -9.96 -13.20
CA TRP A 36 -6.93 -10.35 -12.50
C TRP A 36 -6.75 -9.61 -11.17
N ARG A 37 -7.00 -8.29 -11.12
CA ARG A 37 -6.90 -7.51 -9.86
C ARG A 37 -7.93 -7.93 -8.82
N ILE A 38 -9.14 -8.32 -9.23
CA ILE A 38 -10.21 -8.80 -8.35
C ILE A 38 -9.92 -10.21 -7.83
N LEU A 39 -9.60 -11.14 -8.73
CA LEU A 39 -9.44 -12.56 -8.38
C LEU A 39 -8.03 -12.89 -7.87
N ARG A 40 -7.05 -12.02 -8.12
CA ARG A 40 -5.64 -12.16 -7.71
C ARG A 40 -5.05 -13.54 -7.98
N PHE A 41 -5.39 -14.14 -9.13
CA PHE A 41 -4.80 -15.41 -9.51
C PHE A 41 -3.28 -15.24 -9.68
N PRO A 42 -2.46 -16.15 -9.14
CA PRO A 42 -1.03 -16.15 -9.40
C PRO A 42 -0.81 -16.43 -10.90
N ILE A 43 -0.24 -15.44 -11.62
CA ILE A 43 0.07 -15.58 -13.06
C ILE A 43 1.26 -16.54 -13.24
N HIS A 44 2.19 -16.51 -12.30
CA HIS A 44 3.36 -17.34 -12.24
C HIS A 44 3.77 -17.47 -10.77
N ASP A 45 4.42 -18.58 -10.43
CA ASP A 45 5.14 -18.73 -9.17
C ASP A 45 6.60 -18.35 -9.42
N PRO A 46 7.03 -17.11 -9.12
CA PRO A 46 8.38 -16.67 -9.41
C PRO A 46 9.36 -17.46 -8.53
N TYR A 47 10.41 -17.99 -9.17
CA TYR A 47 11.59 -18.51 -8.49
C TYR A 47 12.78 -17.59 -8.75
N PRO A 48 13.36 -16.94 -7.72
CA PRO A 48 12.97 -17.00 -6.31
C PRO A 48 11.69 -16.19 -5.99
N THR A 49 11.01 -16.54 -4.90
CA THR A 49 9.79 -15.84 -4.46
C THR A 49 10.11 -14.39 -4.09
N VAL A 50 9.49 -13.43 -4.79
CA VAL A 50 9.63 -12.00 -4.52
C VAL A 50 8.40 -11.51 -3.76
N VAL A 51 8.60 -10.98 -2.55
CA VAL A 51 7.54 -10.38 -1.73
C VAL A 51 7.73 -8.87 -1.69
N ASN A 52 6.66 -8.11 -1.96
CA ASN A 52 6.71 -6.66 -1.84
C ASN A 52 6.71 -6.25 -0.35
N LEU A 53 7.65 -5.40 0.02
CA LEU A 53 7.72 -4.84 1.37
C LEU A 53 6.79 -3.65 1.49
N ASN A 54 5.98 -3.64 2.55
CA ASN A 54 5.16 -2.49 2.88
C ASN A 54 6.03 -1.38 3.48
N VAL A 55 6.61 -0.53 2.61
CA VAL A 55 7.39 0.65 3.00
C VAL A 55 6.50 1.88 2.90
N HIS A 56 6.54 2.72 3.94
CA HIS A 56 5.72 3.91 4.07
C HIS A 56 6.62 5.10 4.38
N LEU A 57 6.20 6.29 3.98
CA LEU A 57 6.80 7.53 4.46
C LEU A 57 6.45 7.74 5.94
N GLU A 58 7.18 8.61 6.60
CA GLU A 58 6.91 8.99 7.99
C GLU A 58 5.43 9.41 8.15
N ASN A 59 4.75 8.84 9.15
CA ASN A 59 3.33 9.05 9.44
C ASN A 59 2.35 8.75 8.29
N SER A 60 2.81 8.08 7.23
CA SER A 60 1.99 7.72 6.05
C SER A 60 1.60 6.24 6.05
N GLN A 61 1.54 5.62 7.23
CA GLN A 61 1.07 4.25 7.38
C GLN A 61 -0.45 4.21 7.29
N HIS A 62 -0.98 3.35 6.43
CA HIS A 62 -2.41 3.14 6.34
C HIS A 62 -2.89 2.23 7.48
N VAL A 63 -3.80 2.74 8.32
CA VAL A 63 -4.31 2.03 9.50
C VAL A 63 -5.83 2.03 9.47
N TYR A 64 -6.43 0.84 9.54
CA TYR A 64 -7.87 0.70 9.71
C TYR A 64 -8.25 0.99 11.17
N PHE A 65 -9.34 1.70 11.39
CA PHE A 65 -9.83 2.02 12.73
C PHE A 65 -11.35 1.93 12.79
N SER A 66 -11.86 1.73 13.99
CA SER A 66 -13.28 1.88 14.33
C SER A 66 -13.46 3.17 15.15
N SER A 67 -14.70 3.64 15.33
CA SER A 67 -14.99 4.86 16.11
C SER A 67 -14.31 4.88 17.47
N ASP A 68 -14.23 3.72 18.11
CA ASP A 68 -13.77 3.58 19.49
C ASP A 68 -12.23 3.54 19.59
N ASN A 69 -11.54 3.18 18.50
CA ASN A 69 -10.09 2.97 18.46
C ASN A 69 -9.36 4.05 17.63
N ALA A 70 -10.08 5.01 17.04
CA ALA A 70 -9.49 6.02 16.17
C ALA A 70 -8.42 6.86 16.90
N HIS A 71 -8.71 7.25 18.14
CA HIS A 71 -7.80 8.09 18.93
C HIS A 71 -6.52 7.34 19.32
N GLU A 72 -6.65 6.13 19.84
CA GLU A 72 -5.51 5.28 20.23
C GLU A 72 -4.60 4.98 19.04
N ARG A 73 -5.16 4.61 17.88
CA ARG A 73 -4.37 4.34 16.66
C ARG A 73 -3.70 5.57 16.06
N ALA A 74 -4.26 6.77 16.27
CA ALA A 74 -3.63 8.01 15.84
C ALA A 74 -2.44 8.38 16.74
N THR A 75 -2.53 8.10 18.04
CA THR A 75 -1.44 8.36 18.99
C THR A 75 -0.34 7.31 18.93
N GLN A 76 -0.72 6.05 18.76
CA GLN A 76 0.19 4.91 18.72
C GLN A 76 -0.18 4.00 17.55
N PRO A 77 0.41 4.22 16.37
CA PRO A 77 0.13 3.37 15.23
C PRO A 77 0.63 1.94 15.50
N PRO A 78 -0.13 0.91 15.07
CA PRO A 78 0.30 -0.48 15.21
C PRO A 78 1.57 -0.74 14.39
N TYR A 79 2.41 -1.65 14.84
CA TYR A 79 3.61 -2.04 14.10
C TYR A 79 3.26 -2.60 12.72
N THR A 80 3.98 -2.14 11.69
CA THR A 80 3.94 -2.82 10.38
C THR A 80 4.69 -4.16 10.47
N THR A 81 4.42 -5.08 9.54
CA THR A 81 5.18 -6.33 9.39
C THR A 81 6.70 -6.09 9.30
N LEU A 82 7.12 -4.99 8.66
CA LEU A 82 8.52 -4.62 8.54
C LEU A 82 9.12 -4.08 9.85
N THR A 83 8.38 -3.26 10.57
CA THR A 83 8.81 -2.77 11.88
C THR A 83 8.88 -3.92 12.89
N ALA A 84 7.88 -4.81 12.89
CA ALA A 84 7.88 -6.02 13.72
C ALA A 84 9.06 -6.93 13.39
N TYR A 85 9.38 -7.12 12.09
CA TYR A 85 10.58 -7.85 11.66
C TYR A 85 11.85 -7.26 12.26
N PHE A 86 12.04 -5.94 12.18
CA PHE A 86 13.23 -5.31 12.74
C PHE A 86 13.31 -5.37 14.26
N ASN A 87 12.18 -5.29 14.96
CA ASN A 87 12.15 -5.44 16.42
C ASN A 87 12.55 -6.86 16.84
N ILE A 88 11.95 -7.88 16.23
CA ILE A 88 12.27 -9.29 16.52
C ILE A 88 13.76 -9.58 16.23
N ARG A 89 14.29 -9.02 15.14
CA ARG A 89 15.71 -9.18 14.77
C ARG A 89 16.68 -8.50 15.74
N GLN A 90 16.24 -7.50 16.48
CA GLN A 90 17.06 -6.85 17.51
C GLN A 90 17.08 -7.65 18.82
N GLU A 91 15.98 -8.33 19.15
CA GLU A 91 15.82 -9.06 20.41
C GLU A 91 16.33 -10.51 20.36
N ASP A 92 16.23 -11.18 19.20
CA ASP A 92 16.51 -12.60 19.08
C ASP A 92 18.00 -12.91 18.84
N ARG A 93 18.49 -13.95 19.55
CA ARG A 93 19.86 -14.45 19.45
C ARG A 93 20.06 -15.37 18.22
N PHE A 94 18.98 -15.80 17.56
CA PHE A 94 19.01 -16.63 16.34
C PHE A 94 18.33 -15.95 15.13
N PRO A 95 19.00 -14.96 14.50
CA PRO A 95 18.40 -14.08 13.50
C PRO A 95 18.20 -14.67 12.10
N ASN A 96 18.38 -15.99 11.87
CA ASN A 96 18.36 -16.55 10.52
C ASN A 96 17.22 -17.53 10.23
N THR A 97 16.37 -17.85 11.20
CA THR A 97 15.34 -18.88 11.02
C THR A 97 14.00 -18.31 10.55
N LEU A 98 13.60 -17.15 11.05
CA LEU A 98 12.31 -16.53 10.72
C LEU A 98 12.36 -15.77 9.39
N LEU A 99 11.45 -16.04 8.46
CA LEU A 99 11.32 -15.29 7.21
C LEU A 99 10.40 -14.07 7.39
N TYR A 100 10.60 -13.05 6.55
CA TYR A 100 9.71 -11.87 6.53
C TYR A 100 8.23 -12.23 6.32
N ALA A 101 7.97 -13.23 5.48
CA ALA A 101 6.62 -13.69 5.16
C ALA A 101 5.91 -14.42 6.32
N GLU A 102 6.66 -14.87 7.33
CA GLU A 102 6.14 -15.64 8.47
C GLU A 102 5.71 -14.74 9.63
N ILE A 103 6.00 -13.44 9.56
CA ILE A 103 5.63 -12.51 10.62
C ILE A 103 4.14 -12.18 10.53
N PRO A 104 3.39 -12.32 11.65
CA PRO A 104 1.98 -11.98 11.67
C PRO A 104 1.78 -10.50 11.33
N LYS A 105 0.74 -10.25 10.53
CA LYS A 105 0.33 -8.90 10.09
C LYS A 105 -0.62 -8.24 11.09
#